data_AF-A0AAU6HN96-F1
#
_entry.id   AF-A0AAU6HN96-F1
#
_cell.length_a   1.000
_cell.length_b   1.000
_cell.length_c   1.000
_cell.angle_alpha   90.00
_cell.angle_beta   90.00
_cell.angle_gamma   90.00
#
_symmetry.space_group_name_H-M   'P 1'
#
loop_
_entity.id
_entity.type
_entity.pdbx_description
1 polymer ?
#
loop_
_entity_poly.entity_id
_entity_poly.type
_entity_poly.pdbx_seq_one_letter_code
_entity_poly.pdbx_strand_id
1 'polypeptide(L)'
;MTTVAAPLSVPTAHARQLAGTGPLLRLALRRDRVLVPAWVLGLGAVVAGTGSSFEALYGTAARRAALAVSMNGNGSMRALYGPVFSDSVGGLVAWRMAGFGAVLAAVMSLLIVVRHTREEEETGRQELLCAAMVGRRAPLTAALLTALIADAALAVVIAGSLAGSGRPAAGSLALGFGIGATGMLFAALAAIAAQLTESARLAKGLTGAVLGLAFALRAAGDAGTDGATSPLTWISPVGWSQNLRAYAGERWWLVPLFLAATALAGSVAYALTARRDLGMSFLPARPGPALAPRSLGGPLGLAWRLQRTTLAGWTLGFVCAGGIFGGLAKGASDLVGGNERTREIFARMGGQQSLTDAFLATMAGMLGMVAALFAVGAVLRLHGEETAGRAEPVLAGAVGRLRWAAGHLALAFGGSAVILAFGGLALGVSYGVSAGDPLGRTGPVLAAALAQAPAVWTLTGLAVLVLGLLPRATPAVWALVGGCLTLGWVGPSLDFPRWAMDLSPYSHLPKLPGADATAAPFLWLLALSAVFTTAGLVGLRRRDLG
;
A
#
# COMPACT_ATOMS: atom_id res chain seq x y z
N MET A 1 -60.59 32.57 31.05
CA MET A 1 -59.94 32.21 29.77
C MET A 1 -58.46 31.98 30.02
N THR A 2 -58.07 30.73 30.26
CA THR A 2 -56.67 30.31 30.40
C THR A 2 -56.19 29.83 29.04
N THR A 3 -55.38 30.64 28.38
CA THR A 3 -54.69 30.26 27.13
C THR A 3 -53.63 29.22 27.46
N VAL A 4 -53.88 27.97 27.07
CA VAL A 4 -52.90 26.89 27.09
C VAL A 4 -51.81 27.24 26.07
N ALA A 5 -50.59 27.48 26.55
CA ALA A 5 -49.42 27.66 25.70
C ALA A 5 -49.17 26.37 24.91
N ALA A 6 -49.13 26.48 23.58
CA ALA A 6 -48.81 25.36 22.71
C ALA A 6 -47.41 24.81 23.05
N PRO A 7 -47.22 23.48 23.10
CA PRO A 7 -45.92 22.91 23.39
C PRO A 7 -44.94 23.30 22.28
N LEU A 8 -43.81 23.88 22.67
CA LEU A 8 -42.68 24.14 21.77
C LEU A 8 -42.29 22.81 21.09
N SER A 9 -42.31 22.80 19.76
CA SER A 9 -41.90 21.66 18.96
C SER A 9 -40.45 21.28 19.31
N VAL A 10 -40.26 20.24 20.12
CA VAL A 10 -38.94 19.69 20.38
C VAL A 10 -38.41 19.11 19.07
N PRO A 11 -37.24 19.54 18.56
CA PRO A 11 -36.67 18.96 17.35
C PRO A 11 -36.54 17.44 17.52
N THR A 12 -36.99 16.68 16.52
CA THR A 12 -37.01 15.22 16.57
C THR A 12 -35.61 14.66 16.93
N ALA A 13 -35.56 13.64 17.79
CA ALA A 13 -34.31 13.04 18.28
C ALA A 13 -33.32 12.63 17.15
N HIS A 14 -33.83 12.38 15.94
CA HIS A 14 -33.04 12.11 14.74
C HIS A 14 -32.15 13.28 14.30
N ALA A 15 -32.65 14.53 14.38
CA ALA A 15 -31.87 15.73 14.02
C ALA A 15 -30.67 15.94 14.96
N ARG A 16 -30.74 15.42 16.21
CA ARG A 16 -29.65 15.50 17.17
C ARG A 16 -28.54 14.47 16.92
N GLN A 17 -28.80 13.35 16.23
CA GLN A 17 -27.79 12.31 16.01
C GLN A 17 -26.71 12.68 14.98
N LEU A 18 -27.04 13.59 14.06
CA LEU A 18 -26.14 14.10 13.01
C LEU A 18 -25.70 15.54 13.25
N ALA A 19 -26.06 16.14 14.39
CA ALA A 19 -25.62 17.47 14.78
C ALA A 19 -24.08 17.54 14.77
N GLY A 20 -23.52 18.60 14.18
CA GLY A 20 -22.07 18.77 14.08
C GLY A 20 -21.39 18.10 12.87
N THR A 21 -22.10 17.36 12.02
CA THR A 21 -21.50 16.69 10.84
C THR A 21 -20.82 17.69 9.89
N GLY A 22 -21.45 18.83 9.59
CA GLY A 22 -20.90 19.84 8.68
C GLY A 22 -19.57 20.45 9.17
N PRO A 23 -19.50 20.94 10.43
CA PRO A 23 -18.23 21.38 11.02
C PRO A 23 -17.15 20.31 11.05
N LEU A 24 -17.49 19.06 11.40
CA LEU A 24 -16.54 17.94 11.41
C LEU A 24 -16.03 17.61 10.01
N LEU A 25 -16.91 17.59 9.00
CA LEU A 25 -16.51 17.40 7.60
C LEU A 25 -15.56 18.51 7.14
N ARG A 26 -15.87 19.77 7.45
CA ARG A 26 -15.00 20.91 7.12
C ARG A 26 -13.64 20.76 7.79
N LEU A 27 -13.60 20.32 9.05
CA LEU A 27 -12.36 20.07 9.78
C LEU A 27 -11.56 18.92 9.13
N ALA A 28 -12.21 17.81 8.80
CA ALA A 28 -11.58 16.66 8.13
C ALA A 28 -10.94 17.08 6.80
N LEU A 29 -11.70 17.79 5.95
CA LEU A 29 -11.19 18.30 4.66
C LEU A 29 -10.02 19.29 4.85
N ARG A 30 -10.05 20.13 5.89
CA ARG A 30 -8.92 21.04 6.21
C ARG A 30 -7.68 20.27 6.67
N ARG A 31 -7.84 19.22 7.47
CA ARG A 31 -6.74 18.35 7.93
C ARG A 31 -6.17 17.51 6.80
N ASP A 32 -6.99 17.18 5.80
CA ASP A 32 -6.63 16.35 4.65
C ASP A 32 -6.34 17.15 3.38
N ARG A 33 -6.23 18.48 3.46
CA ARG A 33 -6.02 19.39 2.32
C ARG A 33 -4.77 19.10 1.47
N VAL A 34 -3.82 18.35 2.01
CA VAL A 34 -2.63 17.87 1.27
C VAL A 34 -2.80 16.40 0.89
N LEU A 35 -3.24 15.57 1.84
CA LEU A 35 -3.33 14.13 1.65
C LEU A 35 -4.34 13.76 0.55
N VAL A 36 -5.56 14.26 0.61
CA VAL A 36 -6.61 13.91 -0.37
C VAL A 36 -6.23 14.38 -1.78
N PRO A 37 -5.84 15.65 -2.00
CA PRO A 37 -5.40 16.07 -3.34
C PRO A 37 -4.17 15.33 -3.84
N ALA A 38 -3.20 15.00 -2.98
CA ALA A 38 -2.02 14.23 -3.38
C ALA A 38 -2.40 12.81 -3.87
N TRP A 39 -3.32 12.13 -3.18
CA TRP A 39 -3.84 10.84 -3.62
C TRP A 39 -4.64 10.95 -4.93
N VAL A 40 -5.59 11.89 -4.98
CA VAL A 40 -6.47 12.09 -6.14
C VAL A 40 -5.68 12.44 -7.39
N LEU A 41 -4.79 13.44 -7.30
CA LEU A 41 -3.97 13.89 -8.42
C LEU A 41 -2.87 12.88 -8.77
N GLY A 42 -2.23 12.27 -7.76
CA GLY A 42 -1.19 11.27 -7.99
C GLY A 42 -1.75 10.05 -8.72
N LEU A 43 -2.82 9.45 -8.21
CA LEU A 43 -3.45 8.30 -8.85
C LEU A 43 -4.09 8.66 -10.19
N GLY A 44 -4.77 9.81 -10.27
CA GLY A 44 -5.34 10.32 -11.52
C GLY A 44 -4.28 10.54 -12.61
N ALA A 45 -3.13 11.12 -12.26
CA ALA A 45 -2.02 11.34 -13.19
C ALA A 45 -1.42 10.04 -13.70
N VAL A 46 -1.27 9.02 -12.84
CA VAL A 46 -0.77 7.69 -13.26
C VAL A 46 -1.75 7.05 -14.25
N VAL A 47 -3.06 7.11 -13.99
CA VAL A 47 -4.07 6.58 -14.92
C VAL A 47 -4.04 7.34 -16.25
N ALA A 48 -3.98 8.67 -16.21
CA ALA A 48 -3.93 9.50 -17.41
C ALA A 48 -2.67 9.24 -18.26
N GLY A 49 -1.50 9.17 -17.63
CA GLY A 49 -0.21 8.92 -18.30
C GLY A 49 -0.03 7.50 -18.85
N THR A 50 -0.85 6.55 -18.41
CA THR A 50 -0.83 5.18 -18.96
C THR A 50 -1.29 5.15 -20.42
N GLY A 51 -2.23 6.03 -20.81
CA GLY A 51 -2.74 6.09 -22.19
C GLY A 51 -1.69 6.50 -23.22
N SER A 52 -0.93 7.57 -22.93
CA SER A 52 0.16 8.02 -23.80
C SER A 52 1.27 6.98 -23.92
N SER A 53 1.53 6.23 -22.84
CA SER A 53 2.52 5.15 -22.84
C SER A 53 2.10 4.01 -23.79
N PHE A 54 0.81 3.64 -23.82
CA PHE A 54 0.30 2.65 -24.77
C PHE A 54 0.27 3.16 -26.21
N GLU A 55 -0.01 4.45 -26.44
CA GLU A 55 0.05 5.04 -27.78
C GLU A 55 1.48 5.05 -28.34
N ALA A 56 2.46 5.42 -27.51
CA ALA A 56 3.87 5.42 -27.90
C ALA A 56 4.41 4.01 -28.19
N LEU A 57 4.08 3.03 -27.34
CA LEU A 57 4.61 1.66 -27.45
C LEU A 57 3.80 0.78 -28.42
N TYR A 58 2.48 0.99 -28.51
CA TYR A 58 1.52 0.16 -29.27
C TYR A 58 0.59 1.01 -30.15
N GLY A 59 1.18 1.89 -30.98
CA GLY A 59 0.42 2.83 -31.81
C GLY A 59 -0.52 2.20 -32.85
N THR A 60 -0.22 1.00 -33.37
CA THR A 60 -1.06 0.34 -34.39
C THR A 60 -2.10 -0.62 -33.78
N ALA A 61 -3.27 -0.73 -34.41
CA ALA A 61 -4.33 -1.65 -33.96
C ALA A 61 -3.84 -3.10 -33.89
N ALA A 62 -3.07 -3.55 -34.90
CA ALA A 62 -2.48 -4.88 -34.91
C ALA A 62 -1.57 -5.16 -33.70
N ARG A 63 -0.75 -4.19 -33.27
CA ARG A 63 0.12 -4.35 -32.10
C ARG A 63 -0.69 -4.44 -30.80
N ARG A 64 -1.79 -3.68 -30.68
CA ARG A 64 -2.68 -3.74 -29.51
C ARG A 64 -3.48 -5.04 -29.45
N ALA A 65 -3.96 -5.53 -30.58
CA ALA A 65 -4.62 -6.82 -30.67
C ALA A 65 -3.67 -7.96 -30.29
N ALA A 66 -2.44 -7.94 -30.81
CA ALA A 66 -1.40 -8.92 -30.45
C ALA A 66 -1.07 -8.87 -28.95
N LEU A 67 -0.97 -7.67 -28.36
CA LEU A 67 -0.80 -7.50 -26.92
C LEU A 67 -1.98 -8.12 -26.15
N ALA A 68 -3.23 -7.84 -26.54
CA ALA A 68 -4.42 -8.36 -25.88
C ALA A 68 -4.45 -9.89 -25.88
N VAL A 69 -4.17 -10.52 -27.03
CA VAL A 69 -4.08 -11.98 -27.16
C VAL A 69 -2.96 -12.54 -26.27
N SER A 70 -1.79 -11.92 -26.32
CA SER A 70 -0.61 -12.33 -25.54
C SER A 70 -0.85 -12.26 -24.03
N MET A 71 -1.45 -11.16 -23.55
CA MET A 71 -1.75 -10.97 -22.12
C MET A 71 -2.85 -11.92 -21.63
N ASN A 72 -3.88 -12.18 -22.44
CA ASN A 72 -4.94 -13.13 -22.09
C ASN A 72 -4.47 -14.59 -22.12
N GLY A 73 -3.55 -14.95 -23.04
CA GLY A 73 -2.94 -16.28 -23.10
C GLY A 73 -2.05 -16.59 -21.89
N ASN A 74 -1.61 -15.58 -21.13
CA ASN A 74 -0.76 -15.74 -19.97
C ASN A 74 -1.60 -15.72 -18.67
N GLY A 75 -1.79 -16.89 -18.05
CA GLY A 75 -2.55 -17.03 -16.80
C GLY A 75 -2.02 -16.17 -15.65
N SER A 76 -0.71 -15.92 -15.58
CA SER A 76 -0.11 -15.06 -14.56
C SER A 76 -0.35 -13.57 -14.82
N MET A 77 -0.38 -13.13 -16.09
CA MET A 77 -0.79 -11.76 -16.45
C MET A 77 -2.27 -11.53 -16.14
N ARG A 78 -3.14 -12.52 -16.41
CA ARG A 78 -4.54 -12.48 -15.98
C ARG A 78 -4.68 -12.45 -14.46
N ALA A 79 -3.89 -13.26 -13.76
CA ALA A 79 -3.82 -13.24 -12.30
C ALA A 79 -3.38 -11.88 -11.76
N LEU A 80 -2.56 -11.12 -12.48
CA LEU A 80 -2.05 -9.81 -12.02
C LEU A 80 -2.98 -8.64 -12.38
N TYR A 81 -3.38 -8.55 -13.65
CA TYR A 81 -4.12 -7.40 -14.20
C TYR A 81 -5.58 -7.70 -14.53
N GLY A 82 -5.97 -8.97 -14.56
CA GLY A 82 -7.27 -9.42 -15.08
C GLY A 82 -7.23 -9.63 -16.60
N PRO A 83 -8.35 -10.04 -17.21
CA PRO A 83 -8.44 -10.21 -18.66
C PRO A 83 -8.52 -8.87 -19.40
N VAL A 84 -7.96 -8.84 -20.60
CA VAL A 84 -8.11 -7.73 -21.55
C VAL A 84 -9.45 -7.91 -22.27
N PHE A 85 -10.37 -6.96 -22.08
CA PHE A 85 -11.70 -6.99 -22.71
C PHE A 85 -11.79 -6.19 -24.02
N SER A 86 -10.85 -5.26 -24.26
CA SER A 86 -10.83 -4.38 -25.44
C SER A 86 -9.39 -4.00 -25.76
N ASP A 87 -9.05 -4.00 -27.06
CA ASP A 87 -7.75 -3.64 -27.62
C ASP A 87 -7.65 -2.13 -27.96
N SER A 88 -8.71 -1.37 -27.68
CA SER A 88 -8.65 0.09 -27.70
C SER A 88 -7.65 0.59 -26.66
N VAL A 89 -7.07 1.78 -26.89
CA VAL A 89 -6.16 2.38 -25.90
C VAL A 89 -6.85 2.56 -24.54
N GLY A 90 -8.12 3.01 -24.55
CA GLY A 90 -8.93 3.10 -23.32
C GLY A 90 -9.11 1.75 -22.64
N GLY A 91 -9.38 0.69 -23.41
CA GLY A 91 -9.50 -0.68 -22.91
C GLY A 91 -8.22 -1.21 -22.27
N LEU A 92 -7.06 -0.93 -22.87
CA LEU A 92 -5.76 -1.31 -22.31
C LEU A 92 -5.41 -0.52 -21.05
N VAL A 93 -5.76 0.77 -20.99
CA VAL A 93 -5.65 1.58 -19.76
C VAL A 93 -6.54 0.99 -18.68
N ALA A 94 -7.80 0.66 -18.99
CA ALA A 94 -8.72 0.05 -18.05
C ALA A 94 -8.22 -1.32 -17.56
N TRP A 95 -7.72 -2.18 -18.44
CA TRP A 95 -7.09 -3.45 -18.06
C TRP A 95 -5.92 -3.25 -17.10
N ARG A 96 -5.03 -2.31 -17.41
CA ARG A 96 -3.84 -2.04 -16.60
C ARG A 96 -4.19 -1.46 -15.23
N MET A 97 -5.17 -0.56 -15.18
CA MET A 97 -5.40 0.33 -14.04
C MET A 97 -6.67 0.06 -13.23
N ALA A 98 -7.67 -0.67 -13.73
CA ALA A 98 -8.92 -0.87 -12.99
C ALA A 98 -8.67 -1.56 -11.64
N GLY A 99 -7.98 -2.72 -11.65
CA GLY A 99 -7.70 -3.48 -10.43
C GLY A 99 -6.76 -2.73 -9.46
N PHE A 100 -5.61 -2.24 -9.95
CA PHE A 100 -4.65 -1.51 -9.12
C PHE A 100 -5.20 -0.17 -8.61
N GLY A 101 -5.90 0.57 -9.47
CA GLY A 101 -6.58 1.81 -9.11
C GLY A 101 -7.62 1.57 -8.03
N ALA A 102 -8.44 0.52 -8.16
CA ALA A 102 -9.44 0.15 -7.15
C ALA A 102 -8.80 -0.22 -5.80
N VAL A 103 -7.68 -0.95 -5.80
CA VAL A 103 -6.92 -1.26 -4.59
C VAL A 103 -6.35 0.01 -3.95
N LEU A 104 -5.76 0.90 -4.73
CA LEU A 104 -5.19 2.16 -4.23
C LEU A 104 -6.28 3.11 -3.69
N ALA A 105 -7.42 3.20 -4.36
CA ALA A 105 -8.59 3.93 -3.86
C ALA A 105 -9.11 3.33 -2.55
N ALA A 106 -9.20 2.00 -2.46
CA ALA A 106 -9.58 1.32 -1.21
C ALA A 106 -8.60 1.61 -0.05
N VAL A 107 -7.29 1.64 -0.31
CA VAL A 107 -6.27 2.03 0.67
C VAL A 107 -6.42 3.49 1.09
N MET A 108 -6.65 4.41 0.15
CA MET A 108 -6.92 5.81 0.46
C MET A 108 -8.14 5.93 1.38
N SER A 109 -9.25 5.31 1.02
CA SER A 109 -10.52 5.44 1.72
C SER A 109 -10.53 4.76 3.09
N LEU A 110 -9.85 3.61 3.26
CA LEU A 110 -9.69 3.02 4.59
C LEU A 110 -8.80 3.89 5.50
N LEU A 111 -7.77 4.54 4.95
CA LEU A 111 -6.90 5.43 5.74
C LEU A 111 -7.67 6.67 6.19
N ILE A 112 -8.45 7.29 5.31
CA ILE A 112 -9.29 8.44 5.62
C ILE A 112 -10.31 8.08 6.72
N VAL A 113 -11.06 6.99 6.53
CA VAL A 113 -12.12 6.63 7.49
C VAL A 113 -11.55 6.29 8.85
N VAL A 114 -10.50 5.46 8.93
CA VAL A 114 -9.92 5.11 10.24
C VAL A 114 -9.27 6.32 10.92
N ARG A 115 -8.64 7.21 10.14
CA ARG A 115 -8.03 8.45 10.65
C ARG A 115 -9.05 9.36 11.33
N HIS A 116 -10.24 9.52 10.75
CA HIS A 116 -11.28 10.41 11.29
C HIS A 116 -12.31 9.69 12.18
N THR A 117 -12.06 8.43 12.53
CA THR A 117 -12.88 7.66 13.47
C THR A 117 -12.02 7.10 14.59
N ARG A 118 -11.48 5.89 14.44
CA ARG A 118 -10.81 5.18 15.53
C ARG A 118 -9.52 5.84 15.99
N GLU A 119 -8.81 6.53 15.11
CA GLU A 119 -7.61 7.28 15.50
C GLU A 119 -7.94 8.54 16.33
N GLU A 120 -9.05 9.21 16.05
CA GLU A 120 -9.53 10.32 16.90
C GLU A 120 -10.06 9.81 18.25
N GLU A 121 -10.66 8.61 18.29
CA GLU A 121 -11.05 7.95 19.55
C GLU A 121 -9.83 7.53 20.38
N GLU A 122 -8.86 6.84 19.77
CA GLU A 122 -7.63 6.41 20.47
C GLU A 122 -6.81 7.58 21.04
N THR A 123 -6.85 8.75 20.38
CA THR A 123 -6.13 9.94 20.83
C THR A 123 -6.91 10.80 21.83
N GLY A 124 -8.12 10.37 22.24
CA GLY A 124 -9.00 11.09 23.18
C GLY A 124 -9.63 12.36 22.62
N ARG A 125 -9.27 12.79 21.39
CA ARG A 125 -9.83 13.99 20.75
C ARG A 125 -11.33 13.85 20.50
N GLN A 126 -11.76 12.65 20.15
CA GLN A 126 -13.16 12.37 19.89
C GLN A 126 -14.04 12.56 21.14
N GLU A 127 -13.52 12.26 22.34
CA GLU A 127 -14.26 12.45 23.59
C GLU A 127 -14.50 13.94 23.87
N LEU A 128 -13.49 14.79 23.65
CA LEU A 128 -13.60 16.24 23.78
C LEU A 128 -14.62 16.82 22.78
N LEU A 129 -14.64 16.31 21.54
CA LEU A 129 -15.61 16.74 20.53
C LEU A 129 -17.03 16.28 20.88
N CYS A 130 -17.19 15.08 21.43
CA CYS A 130 -18.48 14.55 21.84
C CYS A 130 -19.02 15.16 23.15
N ALA A 131 -18.18 15.86 23.93
CA ALA A 131 -18.64 16.71 25.03
C ALA A 131 -19.33 18.01 24.55
N ALA A 132 -19.15 18.38 23.28
CA ALA A 132 -19.88 19.47 22.64
C ALA A 132 -21.21 18.99 22.04
N MET A 133 -21.92 19.87 21.32
CA MET A 133 -23.19 19.56 20.64
C MET A 133 -22.99 18.72 19.35
N VAL A 134 -22.29 17.58 19.48
CA VAL A 134 -22.00 16.64 18.39
C VAL A 134 -22.81 15.37 18.58
N GLY A 135 -23.61 15.01 17.58
CA GLY A 135 -24.40 13.79 17.59
C GLY A 135 -23.57 12.52 17.43
N ARG A 136 -24.04 11.41 18.01
CA ARG A 136 -23.31 10.10 18.00
C ARG A 136 -22.94 9.60 16.59
N ARG A 137 -23.72 9.92 15.55
CA ARG A 137 -23.46 9.48 14.17
C ARG A 137 -22.62 10.47 13.36
N ALA A 138 -22.52 11.73 13.81
CA ALA A 138 -21.85 12.79 13.07
C ALA A 138 -20.37 12.52 12.73
N PRO A 139 -19.53 11.95 13.63
CA PRO A 139 -18.13 11.67 13.32
C PRO A 139 -17.97 10.62 12.21
N LEU A 140 -18.73 9.52 12.30
CA LEU A 140 -18.74 8.47 11.28
C LEU A 140 -19.25 9.03 9.95
N THR A 141 -20.32 9.82 9.96
CA THR A 141 -20.85 10.45 8.74
C THR A 141 -19.84 11.41 8.13
N ALA A 142 -19.16 12.24 8.93
CA ALA A 142 -18.13 13.15 8.42
C ALA A 142 -16.95 12.40 7.79
N ALA A 143 -16.52 11.29 8.39
CA ALA A 143 -15.46 10.44 7.84
C ALA A 143 -15.88 9.80 6.51
N LEU A 144 -17.08 9.22 6.43
CA LEU A 144 -17.62 8.63 5.20
C LEU A 144 -17.87 9.67 4.10
N LEU A 145 -18.32 10.87 4.45
CA LEU A 145 -18.45 11.98 3.49
C LEU A 145 -17.08 12.46 2.99
N THR A 146 -16.05 12.47 3.84
CA THR A 146 -14.69 12.82 3.42
C THR A 146 -14.15 11.79 2.42
N ALA A 147 -14.36 10.50 2.67
CA ALA A 147 -14.00 9.43 1.72
C ALA A 147 -14.80 9.55 0.42
N LEU A 148 -16.11 9.79 0.50
CA LEU A 148 -16.97 10.00 -0.68
C LEU A 148 -16.48 11.18 -1.54
N ILE A 149 -16.10 12.30 -0.93
CA ILE A 149 -15.55 13.45 -1.67
C ILE A 149 -14.23 13.08 -2.34
N ALA A 150 -13.35 12.36 -1.65
CA ALA A 150 -12.06 11.92 -2.22
C ALA A 150 -12.26 10.96 -3.40
N ASP A 151 -13.13 9.94 -3.24
CA ASP A 151 -13.43 8.95 -4.27
C ASP A 151 -14.18 9.55 -5.47
N ALA A 152 -15.11 10.48 -5.22
CA ALA A 152 -15.79 11.23 -6.28
C ALA A 152 -14.83 12.13 -7.05
N ALA A 153 -13.94 12.86 -6.35
CA ALA A 153 -12.92 13.67 -6.98
C ALA A 153 -11.96 12.81 -7.83
N LEU A 154 -11.54 11.66 -7.31
CA LEU A 154 -10.73 10.69 -8.06
C LEU A 154 -11.46 10.19 -9.32
N ALA A 155 -12.72 9.79 -9.19
CA ALA A 155 -13.54 9.33 -10.31
C ALA A 155 -13.67 10.42 -11.40
N VAL A 156 -13.91 11.67 -10.99
CA VAL A 156 -14.00 12.83 -11.89
C VAL A 156 -12.66 13.12 -12.57
N VAL A 157 -11.54 13.09 -11.85
CA VAL A 157 -10.21 13.32 -12.43
C VAL A 157 -9.85 12.23 -13.44
N ILE A 158 -10.13 10.96 -13.14
CA ILE A 158 -9.91 9.85 -14.07
C ILE A 158 -10.80 9.98 -15.30
N ALA A 159 -12.11 10.16 -15.11
CA ALA A 159 -13.05 10.27 -16.22
C ALA A 159 -12.76 11.51 -17.10
N GLY A 160 -12.51 12.66 -16.46
CA GLY A 160 -12.22 13.92 -17.14
C GLY A 160 -10.90 13.90 -17.90
N SER A 161 -9.83 13.32 -17.32
CA SER A 161 -8.53 13.22 -18.01
C SER A 161 -8.58 12.29 -19.22
N LEU A 162 -9.28 11.16 -19.12
CA LEU A 162 -9.40 10.21 -20.24
C LEU A 162 -10.33 10.74 -21.33
N ALA A 163 -11.47 11.30 -20.98
CA ALA A 163 -12.38 11.93 -21.94
C ALA A 163 -11.73 13.14 -22.62
N GLY A 164 -11.01 13.98 -21.86
CA GLY A 164 -10.26 15.13 -22.38
C GLY A 164 -9.10 14.74 -23.31
N SER A 165 -8.63 13.50 -23.23
CA SER A 165 -7.65 12.94 -24.17
C SER A 165 -8.30 12.30 -25.41
N GLY A 166 -9.59 12.58 -25.69
CA GLY A 166 -10.31 12.08 -26.87
C GLY A 166 -10.87 10.66 -26.75
N ARG A 167 -10.89 10.07 -25.54
CA ARG A 167 -11.44 8.71 -25.32
C ARG A 167 -12.96 8.77 -25.09
N PRO A 168 -13.72 7.71 -25.45
CA PRO A 168 -15.17 7.67 -25.23
C PRO A 168 -15.58 8.01 -23.79
N ALA A 169 -16.56 8.91 -23.63
CA ALA A 169 -17.00 9.39 -22.32
C ALA A 169 -17.60 8.27 -21.46
N ALA A 170 -18.36 7.34 -22.05
CA ALA A 170 -18.97 6.22 -21.34
C ALA A 170 -17.91 5.33 -20.65
N GLY A 171 -16.87 4.91 -21.39
CA GLY A 171 -15.77 4.12 -20.84
C GLY A 171 -14.93 4.89 -19.83
N SER A 172 -14.73 6.19 -20.05
CA SER A 172 -14.02 7.07 -19.10
C SER A 172 -14.76 7.16 -17.77
N LEU A 173 -16.08 7.39 -17.81
CA LEU A 173 -16.95 7.43 -16.63
C LEU A 173 -17.02 6.07 -15.94
N ALA A 174 -17.13 4.98 -16.69
CA ALA A 174 -17.14 3.63 -16.13
C ALA A 174 -15.85 3.33 -15.36
N LEU A 175 -14.68 3.63 -15.93
CA LEU A 175 -13.40 3.38 -15.24
C LEU A 175 -13.27 4.23 -13.97
N GLY A 176 -13.58 5.53 -14.06
CA GLY A 176 -13.54 6.44 -12.91
C GLY A 176 -14.51 5.99 -11.80
N PHE A 177 -15.75 5.66 -12.16
CA PHE A 177 -16.75 5.16 -11.23
C PHE A 177 -16.31 3.84 -10.59
N GLY A 178 -15.85 2.85 -11.37
CA GLY A 178 -15.43 1.55 -10.85
C GLY A 178 -14.34 1.67 -9.79
N ILE A 179 -13.34 2.53 -10.03
CA ILE A 179 -12.26 2.79 -9.07
C ILE A 179 -12.78 3.50 -7.82
N GLY A 180 -13.51 4.61 -7.97
CA GLY A 180 -14.03 5.37 -6.83
C GLY A 180 -15.08 4.60 -6.00
N ALA A 181 -15.94 3.82 -6.65
CA ALA A 181 -16.95 3.01 -5.99
C ALA A 181 -16.34 1.87 -5.16
N THR A 182 -15.25 1.23 -5.64
CA THR A 182 -14.49 0.29 -4.81
C THR A 182 -13.87 0.99 -3.61
N GLY A 183 -13.29 2.19 -3.80
CA GLY A 183 -12.79 3.02 -2.70
C GLY A 183 -13.85 3.26 -1.62
N MET A 184 -15.03 3.71 -2.03
CA MET A 184 -16.12 4.04 -1.12
C MET A 184 -16.66 2.79 -0.38
N LEU A 185 -16.75 1.65 -1.05
CA LEU A 185 -17.13 0.39 -0.41
C LEU A 185 -16.12 0.00 0.68
N PHE A 186 -14.82 0.13 0.41
CA PHE A 186 -13.78 -0.13 1.41
C PHE A 186 -13.76 0.91 2.54
N ALA A 187 -14.18 2.15 2.29
CA ALA A 187 -14.46 3.13 3.35
C ALA A 187 -15.58 2.64 4.28
N ALA A 188 -16.67 2.08 3.74
CA ALA A 188 -17.74 1.51 4.55
C ALA A 188 -17.29 0.25 5.32
N LEU A 189 -16.47 -0.62 4.73
CA LEU A 189 -15.87 -1.76 5.43
C LEU A 189 -14.88 -1.32 6.52
N ALA A 190 -14.11 -0.26 6.28
CA ALA A 190 -13.24 0.37 7.28
C ALA A 190 -14.05 0.92 8.46
N ALA A 191 -15.21 1.52 8.19
CA ALA A 191 -16.11 1.97 9.22
C ALA A 191 -16.62 0.83 10.11
N ILE A 192 -16.96 -0.33 9.53
CA ILE A 192 -17.31 -1.54 10.30
C ILE A 192 -16.11 -1.96 11.17
N ALA A 193 -14.92 -2.10 10.58
CA ALA A 193 -13.72 -2.49 11.31
C ALA A 193 -13.38 -1.53 12.47
N ALA A 194 -13.60 -0.23 12.27
CA ALA A 194 -13.43 0.80 13.29
C ALA A 194 -14.40 0.65 14.48
N GLN A 195 -15.60 0.10 14.28
CA GLN A 195 -16.51 -0.22 15.39
C GLN A 195 -16.16 -1.56 16.08
N LEU A 196 -15.58 -2.50 15.34
CA LEU A 196 -15.25 -3.82 15.87
C LEU A 196 -14.03 -3.82 16.79
N THR A 197 -13.08 -2.90 16.60
CA THR A 197 -11.79 -2.92 17.32
C THR A 197 -11.53 -1.64 18.10
N GLU A 198 -10.84 -1.75 19.23
CA GLU A 198 -10.38 -0.58 19.99
C GLU A 198 -9.16 0.11 19.38
N SER A 199 -8.54 -0.51 18.37
CA SER A 199 -7.32 0.02 17.79
C SER A 199 -7.43 0.44 16.33
N ALA A 200 -7.01 1.66 16.00
CA ALA A 200 -6.92 2.14 14.63
C ALA A 200 -5.95 1.28 13.81
N ARG A 201 -4.90 0.74 14.44
CA ARG A 201 -3.98 -0.20 13.80
C ARG A 201 -4.68 -1.51 13.43
N LEU A 202 -5.49 -2.05 14.33
CA LEU A 202 -6.24 -3.29 14.07
C LEU A 202 -7.34 -3.05 13.03
N ALA A 203 -8.05 -1.93 13.08
CA ALA A 203 -9.02 -1.55 12.07
C ALA A 203 -8.38 -1.47 10.66
N LYS A 204 -7.27 -0.72 10.51
CA LYS A 204 -6.50 -0.66 9.26
C LYS A 204 -6.04 -2.05 8.80
N GLY A 205 -5.55 -2.88 9.74
CA GLY A 205 -5.09 -4.24 9.45
C GLY A 205 -6.20 -5.18 8.98
N LEU A 206 -7.36 -5.17 9.63
CA LEU A 206 -8.52 -5.99 9.25
C LEU A 206 -9.07 -5.57 7.88
N THR A 207 -9.26 -4.28 7.65
CA THR A 207 -9.72 -3.80 6.33
C THR A 207 -8.69 -4.10 5.24
N GLY A 208 -7.40 -3.93 5.54
CA GLY A 208 -6.31 -4.32 4.62
C GLY A 208 -6.30 -5.82 4.32
N ALA A 209 -6.57 -6.68 5.31
CA ALA A 209 -6.68 -8.12 5.09
C ALA A 209 -7.89 -8.49 4.21
N VAL A 210 -9.04 -7.83 4.41
CA VAL A 210 -10.22 -7.99 3.54
C VAL A 210 -9.90 -7.53 2.11
N LEU A 211 -9.16 -6.43 1.94
CA LEU A 211 -8.73 -5.95 0.63
C LEU A 211 -7.76 -6.93 -0.05
N GLY A 212 -6.78 -7.45 0.69
CA GLY A 212 -5.86 -8.46 0.20
C GLY A 212 -6.56 -9.75 -0.21
N LEU A 213 -7.53 -10.21 0.59
CA LEU A 213 -8.38 -11.36 0.26
C LEU A 213 -9.21 -11.10 -1.00
N ALA A 214 -9.83 -9.92 -1.12
CA ALA A 214 -10.58 -9.56 -2.31
C ALA A 214 -9.69 -9.56 -3.57
N PHE A 215 -8.47 -9.01 -3.48
CA PHE A 215 -7.52 -9.05 -4.58
C PHE A 215 -7.08 -10.48 -4.92
N ALA A 216 -6.81 -11.32 -3.91
CA ALA A 216 -6.40 -12.71 -4.10
C ALA A 216 -7.50 -13.58 -4.72
N LEU A 217 -8.75 -13.44 -4.27
CA LEU A 217 -9.91 -14.13 -4.85
C LEU A 217 -10.09 -13.77 -6.33
N ARG A 218 -9.97 -12.47 -6.66
CA ARG A 218 -10.00 -12.00 -8.04
C ARG A 218 -8.84 -12.56 -8.86
N ALA A 219 -7.61 -12.51 -8.34
CA ALA A 219 -6.42 -13.02 -9.01
C ALA A 219 -6.56 -14.52 -9.32
N ALA A 220 -7.02 -15.31 -8.34
CA ALA A 220 -7.25 -16.74 -8.50
C ALA A 220 -8.38 -17.04 -9.51
N GLY A 221 -9.47 -16.26 -9.49
CA GLY A 221 -10.57 -16.40 -10.43
C GLY A 221 -10.18 -16.11 -11.88
N ASP A 222 -9.41 -15.04 -12.10
CA ASP A 222 -8.98 -14.62 -13.43
C ASP A 222 -7.84 -15.50 -13.98
N ALA A 223 -7.03 -16.11 -13.11
CA ALA A 223 -6.00 -17.07 -13.51
C ALA A 223 -6.59 -18.37 -14.08
N GLY A 224 -7.69 -18.85 -13.48
CA GLY A 224 -8.26 -20.17 -13.78
C GLY A 224 -9.34 -20.20 -14.85
N THR A 225 -9.88 -19.05 -15.28
CA THR A 225 -10.98 -19.00 -16.26
C THR A 225 -10.77 -17.93 -17.32
N ASP A 226 -11.14 -18.24 -18.56
CA ASP A 226 -11.12 -17.28 -19.65
C ASP A 226 -12.32 -16.31 -19.49
N GLY A 227 -12.06 -15.01 -19.49
CA GLY A 227 -13.11 -13.98 -19.52
C GLY A 227 -13.69 -13.50 -18.18
N ALA A 228 -13.05 -13.80 -17.04
CA ALA A 228 -13.45 -13.35 -15.69
C ALA A 228 -14.87 -13.79 -15.27
N THR A 229 -15.26 -15.01 -15.66
CA THR A 229 -16.56 -15.62 -15.31
C THR A 229 -16.51 -16.41 -14.00
N SER A 230 -15.32 -16.62 -13.43
CA SER A 230 -15.16 -17.35 -12.17
C SER A 230 -15.98 -16.74 -11.02
N PRO A 231 -16.69 -17.55 -10.21
CA PRO A 231 -17.34 -17.08 -9.00
C PRO A 231 -16.39 -16.34 -8.05
N LEU A 232 -15.09 -16.70 -8.04
CA LEU A 232 -14.08 -16.04 -7.20
C LEU A 232 -13.86 -14.58 -7.60
N THR A 233 -13.87 -14.27 -8.90
CA THR A 233 -13.80 -12.89 -9.41
C THR A 233 -15.05 -12.10 -9.05
N TRP A 234 -16.22 -12.75 -9.06
CA TRP A 234 -17.51 -12.13 -8.76
C TRP A 234 -17.80 -11.94 -7.26
N ILE A 235 -17.13 -12.65 -6.37
CA ILE A 235 -17.18 -12.37 -4.93
C ILE A 235 -16.34 -11.13 -4.57
N SER A 236 -15.32 -10.83 -5.38
CA SER A 236 -14.39 -9.74 -5.13
C SER A 236 -14.93 -8.38 -5.61
N PRO A 237 -15.03 -7.37 -4.72
CA PRO A 237 -15.37 -6.01 -5.15
C PRO A 237 -14.29 -5.36 -6.03
N VAL A 238 -13.05 -5.86 -5.98
CA VAL A 238 -12.00 -5.46 -6.92
C VAL A 238 -12.30 -6.03 -8.30
N GLY A 239 -12.80 -7.27 -8.39
CA GLY A 239 -13.23 -7.89 -9.64
C GLY A 239 -14.44 -7.20 -10.29
N TRP A 240 -15.34 -6.61 -9.51
CA TRP A 240 -16.46 -5.81 -10.04
C TRP A 240 -15.97 -4.58 -10.81
N SER A 241 -14.90 -3.92 -10.35
CA SER A 241 -14.34 -2.73 -11.02
C SER A 241 -13.84 -3.06 -12.44
N GLN A 242 -13.21 -4.22 -12.63
CA GLN A 242 -12.78 -4.72 -13.94
C GLN A 242 -13.97 -5.19 -14.78
N ASN A 243 -14.92 -5.89 -14.15
CA ASN A 243 -16.11 -6.40 -14.82
C ASN A 243 -17.12 -5.31 -15.22
N LEU A 244 -16.92 -4.07 -14.79
CA LEU A 244 -17.65 -2.92 -15.35
C LEU A 244 -17.32 -2.71 -16.84
N ARG A 245 -16.20 -3.27 -17.33
CA ARG A 245 -15.84 -3.36 -18.75
C ARG A 245 -15.78 -1.99 -19.44
N ALA A 246 -15.09 -1.05 -18.81
CA ALA A 246 -14.81 0.25 -19.42
C ALA A 246 -14.20 0.08 -20.83
N TYR A 247 -14.81 0.72 -21.84
CA TYR A 247 -14.44 0.63 -23.26
C TYR A 247 -14.64 -0.75 -23.92
N ALA A 248 -15.43 -1.63 -23.29
CA ALA A 248 -15.66 -3.00 -23.76
C ALA A 248 -17.12 -3.44 -23.57
N GLY A 249 -18.07 -2.52 -23.77
CA GLY A 249 -19.50 -2.73 -23.50
C GLY A 249 -19.78 -2.65 -22.01
N GLU A 250 -19.92 -1.41 -21.52
CA GLU A 250 -20.03 -1.10 -20.10
C GLU A 250 -21.21 -1.82 -19.45
N ARG A 251 -20.96 -2.49 -18.33
CA ARG A 251 -21.98 -3.21 -17.56
C ARG A 251 -22.58 -2.33 -16.47
N TRP A 252 -23.37 -1.33 -16.86
CA TRP A 252 -23.94 -0.34 -15.93
C TRP A 252 -24.81 -0.91 -14.80
N TRP A 253 -25.32 -2.14 -14.94
CA TRP A 253 -26.02 -2.84 -13.86
C TRP A 253 -25.13 -3.10 -12.62
N LEU A 254 -23.80 -3.01 -12.74
CA LEU A 254 -22.87 -3.06 -11.60
C LEU A 254 -22.92 -1.79 -10.73
N VAL A 255 -23.41 -0.66 -11.25
CA VAL A 255 -23.59 0.58 -10.48
C VAL A 255 -24.50 0.35 -9.26
N PRO A 256 -25.75 -0.14 -9.40
CA PRO A 256 -26.58 -0.41 -8.25
C PRO A 256 -26.00 -1.50 -7.34
N LEU A 257 -25.19 -2.45 -7.84
CA LEU A 257 -24.51 -3.43 -6.99
C LEU A 257 -23.50 -2.76 -6.05
N PHE A 258 -22.65 -1.86 -6.56
CA PHE A 258 -21.71 -1.09 -5.73
C PHE A 258 -22.44 -0.22 -4.71
N LEU A 259 -23.50 0.47 -5.14
CA LEU A 259 -24.30 1.32 -4.26
C LEU A 259 -24.98 0.50 -3.16
N ALA A 260 -25.58 -0.64 -3.50
CA ALA A 260 -26.23 -1.54 -2.54
C ALA A 260 -25.24 -2.14 -1.54
N ALA A 261 -24.09 -2.62 -2.01
CA ALA A 261 -23.04 -3.16 -1.13
C ALA A 261 -22.49 -2.10 -0.18
N THR A 262 -22.26 -0.88 -0.67
CA THR A 262 -21.79 0.25 0.14
C THR A 262 -22.84 0.69 1.16
N ALA A 263 -24.11 0.78 0.74
CA ALA A 263 -25.21 1.13 1.62
C ALA A 263 -25.44 0.07 2.71
N LEU A 264 -25.33 -1.21 2.37
CA LEU A 264 -25.41 -2.32 3.32
C LEU A 264 -24.27 -2.25 4.34
N ALA A 265 -23.03 -2.13 3.88
CA ALA A 265 -21.87 -2.01 4.77
C ALA A 265 -21.95 -0.76 5.66
N GLY A 266 -22.36 0.38 5.09
CA GLY A 266 -22.60 1.62 5.84
C GLY A 266 -23.69 1.48 6.88
N SER A 267 -24.80 0.80 6.55
CA SER A 267 -25.90 0.53 7.48
C SER A 267 -25.45 -0.34 8.65
N VAL A 268 -24.63 -1.37 8.38
CA VAL A 268 -24.01 -2.19 9.44
C VAL A 268 -23.12 -1.32 10.32
N ALA A 269 -22.28 -0.45 9.75
CA ALA A 269 -21.44 0.46 10.53
C ALA A 269 -22.28 1.39 11.43
N TYR A 270 -23.34 2.01 10.91
CA TYR A 270 -24.22 2.86 11.71
C TYR A 270 -24.99 2.10 12.79
N ALA A 271 -25.40 0.85 12.51
CA ALA A 271 -26.05 -0.01 13.51
C ALA A 271 -25.09 -0.37 14.66
N LEU A 272 -23.82 -0.64 14.35
CA LEU A 272 -22.78 -0.88 15.34
C LEU A 272 -22.49 0.39 16.16
N THR A 273 -22.32 1.55 15.52
CA THR A 273 -22.11 2.84 16.22
C THR A 273 -23.29 3.21 17.12
N ALA A 274 -24.52 2.87 16.73
CA ALA A 274 -25.69 3.13 17.57
C ALA A 274 -25.68 2.33 18.88
N ARG A 275 -25.01 1.17 18.91
CA ARG A 275 -24.97 0.25 20.05
C ARG A 275 -23.67 0.32 20.87
N ARG A 276 -22.60 0.84 20.27
CA ARG A 276 -21.27 0.93 20.90
C ARG A 276 -21.09 2.26 21.64
N ASP A 277 -20.60 2.19 22.86
CA ASP A 277 -20.17 3.36 23.61
C ASP A 277 -18.80 3.88 23.15
N LEU A 278 -18.53 5.15 23.41
CA LEU A 278 -17.24 5.77 23.06
C LEU A 278 -16.10 5.04 23.77
N GLY A 279 -14.97 4.88 23.07
CA GLY A 279 -13.81 4.15 23.59
C GLY A 279 -13.93 2.62 23.50
N MET A 280 -15.14 2.06 23.66
CA MET A 280 -15.41 0.62 23.64
C MET A 280 -15.27 -0.03 22.26
N SER A 281 -15.30 -1.35 22.19
CA SER A 281 -15.39 -2.12 20.94
C SER A 281 -16.23 -3.40 21.10
N PHE A 282 -16.63 -4.01 19.99
CA PHE A 282 -17.33 -5.31 20.00
C PHE A 282 -16.38 -6.51 20.12
N LEU A 283 -15.11 -6.37 19.72
CA LEU A 283 -14.09 -7.40 19.93
C LEU A 283 -13.29 -7.04 21.19
N PRO A 284 -13.57 -7.69 22.34
CA PRO A 284 -13.01 -7.28 23.62
C PRO A 284 -11.49 -7.31 23.58
N ALA A 285 -10.86 -6.27 24.14
CA ALA A 285 -9.45 -6.31 24.44
C ALA A 285 -9.19 -7.48 25.40
N ARG A 286 -8.35 -8.42 24.98
CA ARG A 286 -7.95 -9.52 25.86
C ARG A 286 -7.13 -8.91 27.02
N PRO A 287 -7.44 -9.23 28.29
CA PRO A 287 -6.74 -8.68 29.46
C PRO A 287 -5.23 -8.99 29.47
N GLY A 288 -4.78 -9.88 28.57
CA GLY A 288 -3.40 -10.34 28.50
C GLY A 288 -3.15 -11.45 29.53
N PRO A 289 -2.02 -12.15 29.43
CA PRO A 289 -1.62 -13.12 30.43
C PRO A 289 -1.43 -12.46 31.81
N ALA A 290 -1.83 -13.14 32.88
CA ALA A 290 -1.67 -12.64 34.26
C ALA A 290 -0.20 -12.42 34.66
N LEU A 291 0.72 -13.13 34.01
CA LEU A 291 2.16 -12.99 34.19
C LEU A 291 2.80 -12.61 32.87
N ALA A 292 3.62 -11.55 32.88
CA ALA A 292 4.40 -11.18 31.71
C ALA A 292 5.46 -12.27 31.45
N PRO A 293 5.59 -12.78 30.21
CA PRO A 293 6.69 -13.68 29.87
C PRO A 293 8.03 -12.98 30.06
N ARG A 294 9.09 -13.74 30.41
CA ARG A 294 10.46 -13.21 30.60
C ARG A 294 10.96 -12.39 29.41
N SER A 295 10.49 -12.70 28.21
CA SER A 295 10.81 -11.96 26.98
C SER A 295 10.36 -10.49 27.01
N LEU A 296 9.39 -10.10 27.84
CA LEU A 296 8.95 -8.71 28.03
C LEU A 296 9.68 -7.97 29.15
N GLY A 297 10.68 -8.59 29.78
CA GLY A 297 11.48 -7.95 30.84
C GLY A 297 12.42 -6.83 30.38
N GLY A 298 12.37 -6.42 29.10
CA GLY A 298 13.25 -5.39 28.57
C GLY A 298 12.76 -4.71 27.28
N PRO A 299 13.45 -3.65 26.85
CA PRO A 299 13.03 -2.81 25.72
C PRO A 299 13.01 -3.54 24.38
N LEU A 300 13.87 -4.54 24.17
CA LEU A 300 13.84 -5.38 22.98
C LEU A 300 12.55 -6.22 22.91
N GLY A 301 12.12 -6.77 24.05
CA GLY A 301 10.86 -7.49 24.18
C GLY A 301 9.65 -6.64 23.86
N LEU A 302 9.63 -5.41 24.40
CA LEU A 302 8.61 -4.42 24.10
C LEU A 302 8.58 -4.06 22.61
N ALA A 303 9.75 -3.76 22.02
CA ALA A 303 9.86 -3.47 20.59
C ALA A 303 9.35 -4.64 19.73
N TRP A 304 9.72 -5.88 20.07
CA TRP A 304 9.22 -7.09 19.40
C TRP A 304 7.69 -7.19 19.50
N ARG A 305 7.13 -7.03 20.69
CA ARG A 305 5.67 -7.07 20.88
C ARG A 305 4.95 -6.01 20.04
N LEU A 306 5.53 -4.81 19.95
CA LEU A 306 4.95 -3.69 19.21
C LEU A 306 5.04 -3.86 17.69
N GLN A 307 6.09 -4.50 17.18
CA GLN A 307 6.36 -4.57 15.74
C GLN A 307 6.13 -5.95 15.11
N ARG A 308 6.02 -7.04 15.87
CA ARG A 308 5.91 -8.41 15.35
C ARG A 308 4.79 -8.60 14.32
N THR A 309 3.65 -7.96 14.52
CA THR A 309 2.50 -8.07 13.59
C THR A 309 2.78 -7.31 12.31
N THR A 310 3.44 -6.16 12.40
CA THR A 310 3.88 -5.40 11.23
C THR A 310 4.93 -6.20 10.45
N LEU A 311 5.95 -6.73 11.13
CA LEU A 311 6.96 -7.59 10.51
C LEU A 311 6.32 -8.79 9.82
N ALA A 312 5.43 -9.53 10.51
CA ALA A 312 4.73 -10.68 9.93
C ALA A 312 3.91 -10.31 8.68
N GLY A 313 3.20 -9.18 8.71
CA GLY A 313 2.44 -8.69 7.56
C GLY A 313 3.32 -8.34 6.35
N TRP A 314 4.44 -7.66 6.59
CA TRP A 314 5.42 -7.35 5.54
C TRP A 314 6.10 -8.61 5.00
N THR A 315 6.52 -9.52 5.87
CA THR A 315 7.11 -10.81 5.46
C THR A 315 6.13 -11.60 4.60
N LEU A 316 4.86 -11.71 5.02
CA LEU A 316 3.83 -12.38 4.22
C LEU A 316 3.63 -11.70 2.86
N GLY A 317 3.56 -10.36 2.83
CA GLY A 317 3.47 -9.60 1.58
C GLY A 317 4.64 -9.87 0.63
N PHE A 318 5.86 -9.98 1.16
CA PHE A 318 7.06 -10.30 0.38
C PHE A 318 7.08 -11.75 -0.10
N VAL A 319 6.63 -12.70 0.72
CA VAL A 319 6.46 -14.09 0.29
C VAL A 319 5.47 -14.18 -0.87
N CYS A 320 4.31 -13.51 -0.76
CA CYS A 320 3.33 -13.46 -1.83
C CYS A 320 3.90 -12.79 -3.09
N ALA A 321 4.55 -11.63 -2.96
CA ALA A 321 5.14 -10.90 -4.09
C ALA A 321 6.23 -11.74 -4.77
N GLY A 322 7.16 -12.32 -3.99
CA GLY A 322 8.20 -13.21 -4.49
C GLY A 322 7.61 -14.40 -5.22
N GLY A 323 6.61 -15.08 -4.64
CA GLY A 323 5.93 -16.20 -5.29
C GLY A 323 5.26 -15.82 -6.62
N ILE A 324 4.57 -14.68 -6.68
CA ILE A 324 3.93 -14.19 -7.92
C ILE A 324 4.99 -13.86 -8.98
N PHE A 325 6.01 -13.08 -8.62
CA PHE A 325 7.05 -12.66 -9.55
C PHE A 325 7.95 -13.83 -10.00
N GLY A 326 8.16 -14.83 -9.15
CA GLY A 326 8.93 -16.02 -9.49
C GLY A 326 8.22 -16.87 -10.53
N GLY A 327 6.90 -17.04 -10.38
CA GLY A 327 6.07 -17.72 -11.38
C GLY A 327 6.01 -16.96 -12.71
N LEU A 328 6.12 -15.64 -12.66
CA LEU A 328 6.14 -14.78 -13.85
C LEU A 328 7.45 -14.84 -14.65
N ALA A 329 8.55 -15.29 -14.06
CA ALA A 329 9.85 -15.34 -14.73
C ALA A 329 9.84 -16.22 -15.99
N LYS A 330 9.07 -17.32 -16.00
CA LYS A 330 8.87 -18.16 -17.20
C LYS A 330 8.01 -17.47 -18.27
N GLY A 331 7.00 -16.71 -17.85
CA GLY A 331 6.17 -15.93 -18.77
C GLY A 331 6.99 -14.92 -19.58
N ALA A 332 8.04 -14.35 -18.99
CA ALA A 332 8.96 -13.45 -19.70
C ALA A 332 9.78 -14.16 -20.79
N SER A 333 10.18 -15.42 -20.58
CA SER A 333 10.88 -16.22 -21.60
C SER A 333 9.95 -16.71 -22.72
N ASP A 334 8.68 -16.97 -22.39
CA ASP A 334 7.69 -17.50 -23.35
C ASP A 334 7.14 -16.43 -24.29
N LEU A 335 7.01 -15.18 -23.81
CA LEU A 335 6.60 -14.01 -24.62
C LEU A 335 7.52 -13.71 -25.82
N VAL A 336 8.74 -14.26 -25.79
CA VAL A 336 9.83 -13.96 -26.73
C VAL A 336 9.95 -15.01 -27.85
N GLY A 337 9.47 -16.24 -27.63
CA GLY A 337 9.81 -17.41 -28.45
C GLY A 337 9.24 -17.45 -29.88
N GLY A 338 8.36 -16.54 -30.26
CA GLY A 338 7.56 -16.64 -31.49
C GLY A 338 8.13 -16.01 -32.77
N ASN A 339 9.33 -15.40 -32.77
CA ASN A 339 9.84 -14.66 -33.94
C ASN A 339 11.35 -14.94 -34.15
N GLU A 340 11.78 -15.49 -35.30
CA GLU A 340 13.19 -15.83 -35.59
C GLU A 340 14.15 -14.64 -35.38
N ARG A 341 13.75 -13.43 -35.80
CA ARG A 341 14.57 -12.21 -35.69
C ARG A 341 14.81 -11.80 -34.23
N THR A 342 13.84 -12.09 -33.37
CA THR A 342 13.93 -11.85 -31.93
C THR A 342 14.89 -12.87 -31.29
N ARG A 343 14.82 -14.14 -31.68
CA ARG A 343 15.76 -15.20 -31.23
C ARG A 343 17.22 -14.89 -31.58
N GLU A 344 17.51 -14.37 -32.77
CA GLU A 344 18.89 -14.01 -33.17
C GLU A 344 19.48 -12.85 -32.34
N ILE A 345 18.66 -11.82 -32.06
CA ILE A 345 19.05 -10.71 -31.18
C ILE A 345 19.30 -11.23 -29.76
N PHE A 346 18.49 -12.17 -29.28
CA PHE A 346 18.68 -12.81 -27.97
C PHE A 346 19.91 -13.70 -27.90
N ALA A 347 20.22 -14.47 -28.95
CA ALA A 347 21.45 -15.26 -29.00
C ALA A 347 22.70 -14.37 -28.88
N ARG A 348 22.69 -13.18 -29.50
CA ARG A 348 23.78 -12.20 -29.40
C ARG A 348 23.89 -11.51 -28.03
N MET A 349 22.81 -11.47 -27.24
CA MET A 349 22.80 -10.87 -25.90
C MET A 349 23.03 -11.87 -24.76
N GLY A 350 23.40 -13.13 -25.06
CA GLY A 350 23.65 -14.17 -24.04
C GLY A 350 22.46 -15.11 -23.77
N GLY A 351 21.48 -15.16 -24.66
CA GLY A 351 20.37 -16.12 -24.64
C GLY A 351 19.27 -15.82 -23.61
N GLN A 352 18.29 -16.72 -23.49
CA GLN A 352 17.12 -16.57 -22.60
C GLN A 352 17.49 -16.43 -21.11
N GLN A 353 18.64 -17.00 -20.72
CA GLN A 353 19.13 -16.96 -19.35
C GLN A 353 19.50 -15.52 -18.94
N SER A 354 20.17 -14.76 -19.82
CA SER A 354 20.51 -13.35 -19.56
C SER A 354 19.27 -12.47 -19.28
N LEU A 355 18.17 -12.69 -20.02
CA LEU A 355 16.92 -11.95 -19.83
C LEU A 355 16.24 -12.33 -18.52
N THR A 356 16.27 -13.63 -18.18
CA THR A 356 15.71 -14.12 -16.92
C THR A 356 16.51 -13.57 -15.74
N ASP A 357 17.83 -13.55 -15.83
CA ASP A 357 18.71 -12.99 -14.81
C ASP A 357 18.51 -11.47 -14.66
N ALA A 358 18.33 -10.74 -15.77
CA ALA A 358 17.98 -9.32 -15.74
C ALA A 358 16.60 -9.05 -15.11
N PHE A 359 15.60 -9.89 -15.42
CA PHE A 359 14.28 -9.83 -14.80
C PHE A 359 14.37 -10.09 -13.29
N LEU A 360 15.05 -11.16 -12.87
CA LEU A 360 15.25 -11.51 -11.47
C LEU A 360 16.05 -10.45 -10.71
N ALA A 361 17.07 -9.85 -11.33
CA ALA A 361 17.81 -8.72 -10.76
C ALA A 361 16.92 -7.51 -10.53
N THR A 362 16.03 -7.21 -11.49
CA THR A 362 15.06 -6.11 -11.37
C THR A 362 14.07 -6.39 -10.24
N MET A 363 13.57 -7.61 -10.14
CA MET A 363 12.65 -8.02 -9.06
C MET A 363 13.33 -7.98 -7.68
N ALA A 364 14.58 -8.47 -7.57
CA ALA A 364 15.37 -8.38 -6.35
C ALA A 364 15.57 -6.92 -5.93
N GLY A 365 15.96 -6.04 -6.87
CA GLY A 365 16.08 -4.60 -6.64
C GLY A 365 14.76 -3.97 -6.15
N MET A 366 13.63 -4.34 -6.77
CA MET A 366 12.30 -3.88 -6.37
C MET A 366 11.94 -4.33 -4.94
N LEU A 367 12.19 -5.59 -4.59
CA LEU A 367 12.02 -6.09 -3.22
C LEU A 367 12.92 -5.30 -2.25
N GLY A 368 14.17 -5.03 -2.63
CA GLY A 368 15.10 -4.15 -1.90
C GLY A 368 14.51 -2.77 -1.62
N MET A 369 14.04 -2.08 -2.65
CA MET A 369 13.45 -0.74 -2.56
C MET A 369 12.22 -0.71 -1.66
N VAL A 370 11.34 -1.69 -1.80
CA VAL A 370 10.12 -1.81 -0.98
C VAL A 370 10.47 -2.16 0.48
N ALA A 371 11.52 -2.95 0.72
CA ALA A 371 11.96 -3.32 2.08
C ALA A 371 12.52 -2.12 2.86
N ALA A 372 13.08 -1.11 2.16
CA ALA A 372 13.49 0.14 2.79
C ALA A 372 12.31 0.91 3.41
N LEU A 373 11.11 0.83 2.82
CA LEU A 373 9.90 1.45 3.38
C LEU A 373 9.55 0.83 4.74
N PHE A 374 9.65 -0.50 4.86
CA PHE A 374 9.48 -1.19 6.14
C PHE A 374 10.54 -0.73 7.16
N ALA A 375 11.82 -0.76 6.78
CA ALA A 375 12.92 -0.49 7.69
C ALA A 375 12.87 0.95 8.23
N VAL A 376 12.62 1.92 7.36
CA VAL A 376 12.40 3.33 7.71
C VAL A 376 11.16 3.47 8.59
N GLY A 377 10.03 2.86 8.21
CA GLY A 377 8.81 2.87 9.03
C GLY A 377 9.01 2.29 10.44
N ALA A 378 9.86 1.27 10.57
CA ALA A 378 10.23 0.68 11.85
C ALA A 378 11.08 1.63 12.72
N VAL A 379 11.97 2.44 12.11
CA VAL A 379 12.71 3.51 12.79
C VAL A 379 11.76 4.63 13.23
N LEU A 380 10.89 5.10 12.33
CA LEU A 380 9.97 6.21 12.60
C LEU A 380 8.95 5.90 13.70
N ARG A 381 8.76 4.62 14.06
CA ARG A 381 8.00 4.24 15.26
C ARG A 381 8.59 4.81 16.54
N LEU A 382 9.92 4.96 16.64
CA LEU A 382 10.56 5.61 17.80
C LEU A 382 10.04 7.04 17.97
N HIS A 383 9.93 7.79 16.86
CA HIS A 383 9.34 9.14 16.87
C HIS A 383 7.86 9.12 17.27
N GLY A 384 7.10 8.12 16.79
CA GLY A 384 5.71 7.92 17.19
C GLY A 384 5.52 7.56 18.67
N GLU A 385 6.47 6.88 19.29
CA GLU A 385 6.47 6.63 20.75
C GLU A 385 6.84 7.90 21.54
N GLU A 386 7.77 8.70 21.02
CA GLU A 386 8.20 9.97 21.61
C GLU A 386 7.06 11.01 21.58
N THR A 387 6.56 11.34 20.40
CA THR A 387 5.49 12.34 20.18
C THR A 387 4.15 12.00 20.83
N ALA A 388 3.93 10.73 21.18
CA ALA A 388 2.73 10.28 21.86
C ALA A 388 2.91 10.16 23.39
N GLY A 389 4.06 10.59 23.93
CA GLY A 389 4.36 10.52 25.36
C GLY A 389 4.58 9.10 25.90
N ARG A 390 4.63 8.08 25.03
CA ARG A 390 4.81 6.67 25.46
C ARG A 390 6.26 6.32 25.77
N ALA A 391 7.21 7.11 25.26
CA ALA A 391 8.63 6.93 25.56
C ALA A 391 8.97 7.34 27.01
N GLU A 392 8.29 8.35 27.57
CA GLU A 392 8.62 8.92 28.89
C GLU A 392 8.47 7.90 30.03
N PRO A 393 7.37 7.12 30.16
CA PRO A 393 7.25 6.13 31.23
C PRO A 393 8.30 5.03 31.16
N VAL A 394 8.74 4.67 29.95
CA VAL A 394 9.77 3.63 29.75
C VAL A 394 11.15 4.15 30.18
N LEU A 395 11.45 5.40 29.86
CA LEU A 395 12.74 6.03 30.14
C LEU A 395 12.85 6.57 31.56
N ALA A 396 11.73 6.77 32.24
CA ALA A 396 11.70 7.03 33.69
C ALA A 396 12.12 5.80 34.51
N GLY A 397 12.01 4.59 33.93
CA GLY A 397 12.55 3.37 34.53
C GLY A 397 14.07 3.22 34.34
N ALA A 398 14.61 2.06 34.73
CA ALA A 398 16.04 1.74 34.58
C ALA A 398 16.45 1.37 33.12
N VAL A 399 15.99 2.15 32.14
CA VAL A 399 16.26 1.94 30.70
C VAL A 399 16.88 3.20 30.09
N GLY A 400 18.14 3.10 29.70
CA GLY A 400 18.80 4.19 28.96
C GLY A 400 18.27 4.36 27.54
N ARG A 401 18.35 5.59 27.01
CA ARG A 401 17.88 5.98 25.67
C ARG A 401 18.42 5.10 24.54
N LEU A 402 19.72 4.77 24.60
CA LEU A 402 20.36 3.90 23.61
C LEU A 402 19.83 2.46 23.65
N ARG A 403 19.55 1.94 24.85
CA ARG A 403 19.02 0.57 25.02
C ARG A 403 17.56 0.49 24.54
N TRP A 404 16.79 1.56 24.74
CA TRP A 404 15.44 1.70 24.17
C TRP A 404 15.47 1.76 22.63
N ALA A 405 16.33 2.61 22.06
CA ALA A 405 16.50 2.73 20.62
C ALA A 405 16.99 1.42 19.98
N ALA A 406 17.99 0.77 20.58
CA ALA A 406 18.56 -0.49 20.09
C ALA A 406 17.49 -1.59 19.91
N GLY A 407 16.49 -1.65 20.80
CA GLY A 407 15.38 -2.60 20.66
C GLY A 407 14.57 -2.40 19.37
N HIS A 408 14.33 -1.15 18.97
CA HIS A 408 13.61 -0.82 17.74
C HIS A 408 14.50 -0.97 16.51
N LEU A 409 15.77 -0.56 16.61
CA LEU A 409 16.74 -0.69 15.51
C LEU A 409 17.03 -2.15 15.18
N ALA A 410 17.11 -3.04 16.18
CA ALA A 410 17.26 -4.47 15.94
C ALA A 410 16.15 -5.02 15.03
N LEU A 411 14.92 -4.52 15.15
CA LEU A 411 13.81 -4.91 14.28
C LEU A 411 13.80 -4.20 12.93
N ALA A 412 14.29 -2.96 12.85
CA ALA A 412 14.44 -2.27 11.57
C ALA A 412 15.49 -2.98 10.68
N PHE A 413 16.69 -3.22 11.21
CA PHE A 413 17.78 -3.89 10.49
C PHE A 413 17.53 -5.39 10.32
N GLY A 414 17.19 -6.10 11.41
CA GLY A 414 16.94 -7.55 11.36
C GLY A 414 15.64 -7.90 10.64
N GLY A 415 14.58 -7.12 10.85
CA GLY A 415 13.29 -7.36 10.20
C GLY A 415 13.36 -7.15 8.69
N SER A 416 14.09 -6.15 8.20
CA SER A 416 14.28 -5.96 6.76
C SER A 416 15.08 -7.09 6.11
N ALA A 417 16.11 -7.61 6.80
CA ALA A 417 16.83 -8.80 6.35
C ALA A 417 15.93 -10.04 6.29
N VAL A 418 15.08 -10.25 7.31
CA VAL A 418 14.08 -11.34 7.32
C VAL A 418 13.11 -11.20 6.14
N ILE A 419 12.55 -10.01 5.93
CA ILE A 419 11.61 -9.75 4.83
C ILE A 419 12.26 -10.04 3.46
N LEU A 420 13.50 -9.58 3.24
CA LEU A 420 14.25 -9.85 2.01
C LEU A 420 14.57 -11.33 1.85
N ALA A 421 14.94 -12.03 2.93
CA ALA A 421 15.23 -13.46 2.89
C ALA A 421 14.00 -14.26 2.47
N PHE A 422 12.85 -14.03 3.11
CA PHE A 422 11.62 -14.74 2.79
C PHE A 422 11.04 -14.36 1.42
N GLY A 423 11.14 -13.09 1.00
CA GLY A 423 10.75 -12.66 -0.34
C GLY A 423 11.64 -13.26 -1.43
N GLY A 424 12.96 -13.24 -1.22
CA GLY A 424 13.94 -13.85 -2.12
C GLY A 424 13.82 -15.37 -2.20
N LEU A 425 13.55 -16.04 -1.08
CA LEU A 425 13.25 -17.47 -1.04
C LEU A 425 11.99 -17.77 -1.86
N ALA A 426 10.90 -17.04 -1.66
CA ALA A 426 9.67 -17.25 -2.41
C ALA A 426 9.85 -17.00 -3.92
N LEU A 427 10.60 -15.95 -4.27
CA LEU A 427 10.98 -15.64 -5.65
C LEU A 427 11.79 -16.77 -6.29
N GLY A 428 12.85 -17.20 -5.61
CA GLY A 428 13.75 -18.25 -6.07
C GLY A 428 13.06 -19.62 -6.20
N VAL A 429 12.28 -20.02 -5.19
CA VAL A 429 11.54 -21.28 -5.20
C VAL A 429 10.51 -21.29 -6.33
N SER A 430 9.72 -20.21 -6.46
CA SER A 430 8.68 -20.16 -7.49
C SER A 430 9.27 -20.13 -8.91
N TYR A 431 10.36 -19.38 -9.12
CA TYR A 431 11.10 -19.43 -10.38
C TYR A 431 11.68 -20.81 -10.64
N GLY A 432 12.37 -21.40 -9.66
CA GLY A 432 13.02 -22.69 -9.81
C GLY A 432 12.03 -23.83 -10.09
N VAL A 433 10.87 -23.83 -9.43
CA VAL A 433 9.75 -24.75 -9.75
C VAL A 433 9.29 -24.56 -11.19
N SER A 434 9.10 -23.32 -11.63
CA SER A 434 8.65 -23.00 -12.99
C SER A 434 9.68 -23.38 -14.06
N ALA A 435 10.96 -23.30 -13.72
CA ALA A 435 12.10 -23.63 -14.58
C ALA A 435 12.53 -25.11 -14.53
N GLY A 436 11.94 -25.92 -13.64
CA GLY A 436 12.29 -27.34 -13.46
C GLY A 436 13.56 -27.61 -12.66
N ASP A 437 14.15 -26.59 -12.01
CA ASP A 437 15.33 -26.70 -11.15
C ASP A 437 15.15 -25.86 -9.86
N PRO A 438 14.34 -26.34 -8.90
CA PRO A 438 14.03 -25.60 -7.68
C PRO A 438 15.24 -25.40 -6.77
N LEU A 439 16.15 -26.36 -6.68
CA LEU A 439 17.30 -26.29 -5.77
C LEU A 439 18.44 -25.45 -6.34
N GLY A 440 18.76 -25.59 -7.63
CA GLY A 440 19.86 -24.86 -8.26
C GLY A 440 19.57 -23.37 -8.46
N ARG A 441 18.30 -23.00 -8.69
CA ARG A 441 17.91 -21.61 -8.96
C ARG A 441 17.54 -20.79 -7.72
N THR A 442 17.17 -21.42 -6.61
CA THR A 442 16.75 -20.69 -5.39
C THR A 442 17.92 -19.94 -4.74
N GLY A 443 19.10 -20.55 -4.66
CA GLY A 443 20.28 -19.98 -4.00
C GLY A 443 20.72 -18.63 -4.59
N PRO A 444 20.99 -18.54 -5.91
CA PRO A 444 21.39 -17.30 -6.56
C PRO A 444 20.36 -16.17 -6.44
N VAL A 445 19.07 -16.50 -6.54
CA VAL A 445 17.98 -15.51 -6.42
C VAL A 445 17.83 -15.01 -4.98
N LEU A 446 17.96 -15.90 -3.99
CA LEU A 446 18.01 -15.50 -2.58
C LEU A 446 19.21 -14.59 -2.31
N ALA A 447 20.38 -14.93 -2.84
CA ALA A 447 21.58 -14.10 -2.71
C ALA A 447 21.37 -12.72 -3.35
N ALA A 448 20.74 -12.66 -4.52
CA ALA A 448 20.40 -11.40 -5.19
C ALA A 448 19.45 -10.51 -4.35
N ALA A 449 18.46 -11.11 -3.68
CA ALA A 449 17.56 -10.39 -2.77
C ALA A 449 18.29 -9.89 -1.52
N LEU A 450 19.13 -10.73 -0.90
CA LEU A 450 19.92 -10.35 0.28
C LEU A 450 21.01 -9.32 -0.02
N ALA A 451 21.53 -9.30 -1.25
CA ALA A 451 22.48 -8.29 -1.72
C ALA A 451 21.89 -6.86 -1.66
N GLN A 452 20.57 -6.71 -1.58
CA GLN A 452 19.91 -5.42 -1.40
C GLN A 452 19.95 -4.88 0.04
N ALA A 453 20.29 -5.72 1.03
CA ALA A 453 20.25 -5.34 2.44
C ALA A 453 21.12 -4.12 2.79
N PRO A 454 22.36 -3.97 2.28
CA PRO A 454 23.18 -2.79 2.60
C PRO A 454 22.57 -1.47 2.12
N ALA A 455 21.89 -1.44 0.97
CA ALA A 455 21.19 -0.24 0.51
C ALA A 455 19.99 0.10 1.41
N VAL A 456 19.22 -0.93 1.82
CA VAL A 456 18.12 -0.77 2.80
C VAL A 456 18.64 -0.22 4.12
N TRP A 457 19.74 -0.77 4.62
CA TRP A 457 20.37 -0.36 5.88
C TRP A 457 20.95 1.05 5.81
N THR A 458 21.40 1.49 4.63
CA THR A 458 21.88 2.87 4.43
C THR A 458 20.75 3.86 4.62
N LEU A 459 19.58 3.63 4.00
CA LEU A 459 18.40 4.47 4.18
C LEU A 459 17.84 4.37 5.61
N THR A 460 17.96 3.20 6.24
CA THR A 460 17.59 2.99 7.65
C THR A 460 18.46 3.83 8.57
N GLY A 461 19.79 3.79 8.40
CA GLY A 461 20.74 4.60 9.15
C GLY A 461 20.50 6.09 8.95
N LEU A 462 20.18 6.51 7.73
CA LEU A 462 19.82 7.90 7.41
C LEU A 462 18.56 8.35 8.15
N ALA A 463 17.53 7.49 8.26
CA ALA A 463 16.36 7.77 9.08
C ALA A 463 16.72 7.92 10.57
N VAL A 464 17.64 7.08 11.08
CA VAL A 464 18.16 7.20 12.46
C VAL A 464 18.93 8.50 12.66
N LEU A 465 19.72 8.91 11.67
CA LEU A 465 20.46 10.18 11.69
C LEU A 465 19.51 11.38 11.84
N VAL A 466 18.49 11.46 10.99
CA VAL A 466 17.51 12.55 11.03
C VAL A 466 16.74 12.54 12.34
N LEU A 467 16.26 11.37 12.78
CA LEU A 467 15.55 11.24 14.06
C LEU A 467 16.43 11.65 15.26
N GLY A 468 17.72 11.34 15.20
CA GLY A 468 18.69 11.59 16.26
C GLY A 468 19.13 13.05 16.36
N LEU A 469 19.33 13.72 15.22
CA LEU A 469 19.88 15.08 15.17
C LEU A 469 18.80 16.16 14.96
N LEU A 470 17.74 15.86 14.21
CA LEU A 470 16.72 16.81 13.77
C LEU A 470 15.32 16.19 13.91
N PRO A 471 14.84 15.90 15.14
CA PRO A 471 13.58 15.19 15.36
C PRO A 471 12.36 15.88 14.74
N ARG A 472 12.38 17.22 14.61
CA ARG A 472 11.33 17.99 13.93
C ARG A 472 11.24 17.74 12.42
N ALA A 473 12.34 17.34 11.80
CA ALA A 473 12.42 17.01 10.38
C ALA A 473 12.17 15.52 10.09
N THR A 474 11.89 14.70 11.12
CA THR A 474 11.60 13.27 10.98
C THR A 474 10.55 12.93 9.91
N PRO A 475 9.45 13.71 9.74
CA PRO A 475 8.51 13.47 8.65
C PRO A 475 9.13 13.60 7.24
N ALA A 476 10.15 14.44 7.07
CA ALA A 476 10.85 14.67 5.79
C ALA A 476 11.68 13.46 5.33
N VAL A 477 11.94 12.49 6.21
CA VAL A 477 12.60 11.23 5.85
C VAL A 477 11.85 10.51 4.72
N TRP A 478 10.52 10.61 4.66
CA TRP A 478 9.75 10.02 3.56
C TRP A 478 10.03 10.67 2.21
N ALA A 479 10.27 11.98 2.16
CA ALA A 479 10.63 12.67 0.93
C ALA A 479 12.04 12.24 0.46
N LEU A 480 12.97 12.09 1.41
CA LEU A 480 14.34 11.64 1.13
C LEU A 480 14.37 10.19 0.62
N VAL A 481 13.70 9.28 1.32
CA VAL A 481 13.58 7.87 0.92
C VAL A 481 12.85 7.77 -0.40
N GLY A 482 11.71 8.46 -0.55
CA GLY A 482 10.97 8.52 -1.80
C GLY A 482 11.84 8.99 -2.97
N GLY A 483 12.65 10.04 -2.76
CA GLY A 483 13.61 10.54 -3.74
C GLY A 483 14.69 9.51 -4.14
N CYS A 484 15.30 8.83 -3.17
CA CYS A 484 16.28 7.78 -3.46
C CYS A 484 15.65 6.60 -4.23
N LEU A 485 14.42 6.22 -3.88
CA LEU A 485 13.69 5.15 -4.57
C LEU A 485 13.28 5.54 -5.98
N THR A 486 12.80 6.77 -6.21
CA THR A 486 12.46 7.26 -7.54
C THR A 486 13.70 7.40 -8.43
N LEU A 487 14.81 7.90 -7.89
CA LEU A 487 16.09 7.92 -8.61
C LEU A 487 16.55 6.51 -8.97
N GLY A 488 16.46 5.55 -8.04
CA GLY A 488 16.87 4.17 -8.28
C GLY A 488 16.01 3.44 -9.32
N TRP A 489 14.70 3.68 -9.34
CA TRP A 489 13.77 2.97 -10.22
C TRP A 489 13.55 3.67 -11.56
N VAL A 490 13.24 4.97 -11.51
CA VAL A 490 12.84 5.77 -12.68
C VAL A 490 14.04 6.49 -13.29
N GLY A 491 15.05 6.83 -12.48
CA GLY A 491 16.16 7.64 -12.94
C GLY A 491 16.93 7.10 -14.16
N PRO A 492 17.16 5.79 -14.31
CA PRO A 492 17.76 5.25 -15.53
C PRO A 492 16.90 5.40 -16.78
N SER A 493 15.58 5.56 -16.61
CA SER A 493 14.63 5.74 -17.72
C SER A 493 14.48 7.21 -18.15
N LEU A 494 14.90 8.15 -17.29
CA LEU A 494 14.83 9.59 -17.54
C LEU A 494 16.20 10.19 -17.89
N ASP A 495 17.23 9.35 -18.09
CA ASP A 495 18.61 9.75 -18.38
C ASP A 495 19.16 10.83 -17.43
N PHE A 496 18.88 10.70 -16.12
CA PHE A 496 19.41 11.63 -15.13
C PHE A 496 20.94 11.62 -15.07
N PRO A 497 21.57 12.76 -14.72
CA PRO A 497 23.02 12.84 -14.62
C PRO A 497 23.52 11.92 -13.50
N ARG A 498 24.71 11.33 -13.71
CA ARG A 498 25.29 10.31 -12.81
C ARG A 498 25.35 10.75 -11.35
N TRP A 499 25.74 11.99 -11.09
CA TRP A 499 25.81 12.51 -9.71
C TRP A 499 24.46 12.43 -8.98
N ALA A 500 23.33 12.60 -9.69
CA ALA A 500 22.00 12.51 -9.11
C ALA A 500 21.62 11.05 -8.87
N MET A 501 21.96 10.16 -9.81
CA MET A 501 21.78 8.72 -9.67
C MET A 501 22.59 8.15 -8.48
N ASP A 502 23.80 8.66 -8.27
CA ASP A 502 24.72 8.22 -7.22
C ASP A 502 24.26 8.59 -5.79
N LEU A 503 23.24 9.45 -5.66
CA LEU A 503 22.56 9.72 -4.38
C LEU A 503 21.73 8.53 -3.91
N SER A 504 21.29 7.65 -4.82
CA SER A 504 20.55 6.45 -4.45
C SER A 504 21.53 5.34 -4.07
N PRO A 505 21.41 4.72 -2.88
CA PRO A 505 22.28 3.60 -2.53
C PRO A 505 22.08 2.37 -3.44
N TYR A 506 20.95 2.31 -4.16
CA TYR A 506 20.65 1.23 -5.11
C TYR A 506 21.43 1.33 -6.42
N SER A 507 21.99 2.50 -6.79
CA SER A 507 22.80 2.63 -8.01
C SER A 507 24.15 1.93 -7.91
N HIS A 508 24.65 1.74 -6.68
CA HIS A 508 25.97 1.18 -6.40
C HIS A 508 25.99 -0.35 -6.32
N LEU A 509 24.82 -1.00 -6.19
CA LEU A 509 24.73 -2.45 -6.02
C LEU A 509 24.86 -3.20 -7.37
N PRO A 510 25.53 -4.36 -7.39
CA PRO A 510 25.60 -5.20 -8.59
C PRO A 510 24.22 -5.80 -8.92
N LYS A 511 23.97 -5.98 -10.22
CA LYS A 511 22.73 -6.59 -10.75
C LYS A 511 22.82 -8.12 -10.72
N LEU A 512 22.65 -8.71 -9.55
CA LEU A 512 22.65 -10.17 -9.36
C LEU A 512 21.29 -10.79 -9.73
N PRO A 513 21.24 -12.03 -10.26
CA PRO A 513 22.33 -13.01 -10.38
C PRO A 513 23.22 -12.88 -11.65
N GLY A 514 22.97 -11.90 -12.53
CA GLY A 514 23.63 -11.83 -13.85
C GLY A 514 24.97 -11.07 -13.93
N ALA A 515 25.34 -10.30 -12.92
CA ALA A 515 26.57 -9.50 -12.91
C ALA A 515 27.59 -10.02 -11.88
N ASP A 516 28.88 -9.79 -12.12
CA ASP A 516 29.93 -10.10 -11.15
C ASP A 516 29.83 -9.21 -9.90
N ALA A 517 29.90 -9.84 -8.73
CA ALA A 517 29.87 -9.14 -7.45
C ALA A 517 31.30 -8.90 -6.94
N THR A 518 31.60 -7.64 -6.62
CA THR A 518 32.79 -7.27 -5.84
C THR A 518 32.38 -6.90 -4.41
N ALA A 519 33.28 -7.05 -3.44
CA ALA A 519 32.98 -6.73 -2.04
C ALA A 519 32.83 -5.21 -1.79
N ALA A 520 33.46 -4.37 -2.62
CA ALA A 520 33.62 -2.95 -2.36
C ALA A 520 32.30 -2.17 -2.19
N PRO A 521 31.28 -2.30 -3.08
CA PRO A 521 30.03 -1.55 -2.91
C PRO A 521 29.28 -1.91 -1.63
N PHE A 522 29.28 -3.20 -1.27
CA PHE A 522 28.65 -3.66 -0.03
C PHE A 522 29.34 -3.08 1.20
N LEU A 523 30.68 -3.12 1.24
CA LEU A 523 31.45 -2.59 2.37
C LEU A 523 31.25 -1.08 2.55
N TRP A 524 31.21 -0.30 1.46
CA TRP A 524 30.96 1.14 1.53
C TRP A 524 29.56 1.47 2.04
N LEU A 525 28.53 0.77 1.56
CA LEU A 525 27.16 0.98 2.05
C LEU A 525 27.00 0.57 3.52
N LEU A 526 27.65 -0.53 3.94
CA LEU A 526 27.66 -0.94 5.35
C LEU A 526 28.39 0.08 6.24
N ALA A 527 29.53 0.60 5.78
CA ALA A 527 30.27 1.65 6.49
C ALA A 527 29.42 2.93 6.63
N LEU A 528 28.76 3.37 5.55
CA LEU A 528 27.87 4.53 5.57
C LEU A 528 26.67 4.32 6.50
N SER A 529 26.07 3.13 6.48
CA SER A 529 25.01 2.73 7.40
C SER A 529 25.45 2.83 8.85
N ALA A 530 26.67 2.37 9.17
CA ALA A 530 27.24 2.46 10.51
C ALA A 530 27.48 3.92 10.93
N VAL A 531 28.02 4.77 10.05
CA VAL A 531 28.23 6.20 10.30
C VAL A 531 26.91 6.91 10.59
N PHE A 532 25.90 6.75 9.75
CA PHE A 532 24.60 7.41 9.96
C PHE A 532 23.92 6.94 11.25
N THR A 533 23.95 5.62 11.51
CA THR A 533 23.34 5.06 12.71
C THR A 533 24.05 5.54 13.98
N THR A 534 25.38 5.54 13.99
CA THR A 534 26.17 5.98 15.16
C THR A 534 25.99 7.47 15.42
N ALA A 535 26.06 8.32 14.40
CA ALA A 535 25.81 9.76 14.55
C ALA A 535 24.38 10.06 15.02
N GLY A 536 23.37 9.35 14.50
CA GLY A 536 21.99 9.46 14.97
C GLY A 536 21.82 9.03 16.43
N LEU A 537 22.46 7.93 16.84
CA LEU A 537 22.43 7.47 18.24
C LEU A 537 23.16 8.43 19.20
N VAL A 538 24.26 9.03 18.77
CA VAL A 538 24.96 10.09 19.53
C VAL A 538 24.04 11.30 19.72
N GLY A 539 23.35 11.73 18.65
CA GLY A 539 22.33 12.78 18.72
C GLY A 539 21.22 12.45 19.72
N LEU A 540 20.64 11.25 19.60
CA LEU A 540 19.59 10.77 20.50
C LEU A 540 20.02 10.70 21.97
N ARG A 541 21.28 10.37 22.23
CA ARG A 541 21.83 10.35 23.58
C ARG A 541 21.88 11.75 24.21
N ARG A 542 22.19 12.78 23.40
CA ARG A 542 22.45 14.14 23.88
C ARG A 542 21.21 15.04 23.89
N ARG A 543 20.25 14.85 22.98
CA ARG A 543 19.06 15.71 22.87
C ARG A 543 18.02 15.44 23.95
N ASP A 544 17.24 16.43 24.35
CA ASP A 544 16.10 16.18 25.23
C ASP A 544 14.99 15.37 24.52
N LEU A 545 14.21 14.64 25.32
CA LEU A 545 13.07 13.85 24.88
C LEU A 545 11.82 14.49 25.47
N GLY A 546 10.87 14.83 24.60
CA GLY A 546 9.66 15.60 24.92
C GLY A 546 9.08 16.23 23.67
#